data_AF-L0B397-F1
#
_entry.id   AF-L0B397-F1
#
_cell.length_a   1.000
_cell.length_b   1.000
_cell.length_c   1.000
_cell.angle_alpha   90.00
_cell.angle_beta   90.00
_cell.angle_gamma   90.00
#
_symmetry.space_group_name_H-M   'P 1'
#
loop_
_entity.id
_entity.type
_entity.pdbx_description
1 polymer ?
#
loop_
_entity_poly.entity_id
_entity_poly.type
_entity_poly.pdbx_seq_one_letter_code
_entity_poly.pdbx_strand_id
1 'polypeptide(L)'
;MQIIDMMATYVAEYGQNFEQMIMSRESPNGLFAFLFERFSSDHIYYRWRVYSIIQGDSLDNWEKIPFKIFKSGLMYNPPSNYIKNKKSNRISEMIPHRFNTYSHFKTFSRINQSGYSPLSFDKREKLEFLLKNSSLRRSDICNAMIYIINHSESAYEITDIIISHILEDASDINAKVV
;
A
#
# COMPACT_ATOMS: atom_id res chain seq x y z
N MET A 1 -17.14 -11.48 1.95
CA MET A 1 -17.19 -9.99 1.99
C MET A 1 -18.18 -9.44 3.02
N GLN A 2 -19.31 -10.10 3.34
CA GLN A 2 -20.18 -9.64 4.45
C GLN A 2 -19.48 -9.53 5.82
N ILE A 3 -18.52 -10.42 6.12
CA ILE A 3 -17.80 -10.41 7.42
C ILE A 3 -16.93 -9.16 7.58
N ILE A 4 -16.24 -8.73 6.52
CA ILE A 4 -15.39 -7.53 6.59
C ILE A 4 -16.24 -6.28 6.76
N ASP A 5 -17.36 -6.17 6.05
CA ASP A 5 -18.29 -5.06 6.19
C ASP A 5 -18.90 -5.00 7.59
N MET A 6 -19.31 -6.15 8.15
CA MET A 6 -19.86 -6.25 9.50
C MET A 6 -18.80 -5.90 10.56
N MET A 7 -17.58 -6.43 10.42
CA MET A 7 -16.47 -6.10 11.29
C MET A 7 -16.16 -4.61 11.24
N ALA A 8 -16.14 -4.01 10.05
CA ALA A 8 -15.89 -2.59 9.88
C ALA A 8 -16.95 -1.71 10.58
N THR A 9 -18.23 -2.09 10.50
CA THR A 9 -19.31 -1.39 11.22
C THR A 9 -19.10 -1.44 12.72
N TYR A 10 -18.81 -2.61 13.29
CA TYR A 10 -18.59 -2.74 14.73
C TYR A 10 -17.33 -2.02 15.21
N VAL A 11 -16.27 -2.01 14.40
CA VAL A 11 -15.03 -1.28 14.73
C VAL A 11 -15.24 0.23 14.62
N ALA A 12 -16.06 0.70 13.67
CA ALA A 12 -16.43 2.11 13.59
C ALA A 12 -17.25 2.56 14.80
N GLU A 13 -18.11 1.68 15.35
CA GLU A 13 -18.96 1.98 16.51
C GLU A 13 -18.22 1.86 17.85
N TYR A 14 -17.48 0.77 18.07
CA TYR A 14 -16.85 0.44 19.35
C TYR A 14 -15.35 0.77 19.41
N GLY A 15 -14.75 1.15 18.28
CA GLY A 15 -13.36 1.58 18.18
C GLY A 15 -12.32 0.45 18.30
N GLN A 16 -11.06 0.85 18.48
CA GLN A 16 -9.89 -0.03 18.45
C GLN A 16 -9.90 -1.13 19.53
N ASN A 17 -10.54 -0.89 20.68
CA ASN A 17 -10.63 -1.89 21.75
C ASN A 17 -11.40 -3.14 21.28
N PHE A 18 -12.43 -2.95 20.46
CA PHE A 18 -13.19 -4.05 19.88
C PHE A 18 -12.35 -4.83 18.86
N GLU A 19 -11.61 -4.12 18.00
CA GLU A 19 -10.69 -4.74 17.03
C GLU A 19 -9.65 -5.64 17.73
N GLN A 20 -9.00 -5.14 18.78
CA GLN A 20 -8.02 -5.91 19.55
C GLN A 20 -8.64 -7.11 20.28
N MET A 21 -9.86 -6.96 20.79
CA MET A 21 -10.58 -8.06 21.41
C MET A 21 -10.82 -9.21 20.41
N ILE A 22 -11.22 -8.89 19.18
CA ILE A 22 -11.41 -9.92 18.15
C ILE A 22 -10.07 -10.54 17.75
N MET A 23 -9.02 -9.74 17.52
CA MET A 23 -7.68 -10.24 17.18
C MET A 23 -7.08 -11.16 18.26
N SER A 24 -7.39 -10.93 19.55
CA SER A 24 -6.89 -11.78 20.64
C SER A 24 -7.63 -13.12 20.79
N ARG A 25 -8.85 -13.22 20.27
CA ARG A 25 -9.69 -14.43 20.35
C ARG A 25 -9.62 -15.28 19.08
N GLU A 26 -9.36 -14.66 17.95
CA GLU A 26 -9.36 -15.31 16.64
C GLU A 26 -7.98 -15.75 16.20
N SER A 27 -7.93 -16.82 15.42
CA SER A 27 -6.68 -17.34 14.88
C SER A 27 -6.26 -16.59 13.60
N PRO A 28 -4.95 -16.41 13.34
CA PRO A 28 -4.46 -15.70 12.16
C PRO A 28 -4.80 -16.38 10.82
N ASN A 29 -5.08 -17.68 10.83
CA ASN A 29 -5.48 -18.44 9.65
C ASN A 29 -7.02 -18.67 9.57
N GLY A 30 -7.78 -17.94 10.40
CA GLY A 30 -9.23 -18.08 10.51
C GLY A 30 -10.02 -17.17 9.57
N LEU A 31 -11.31 -17.02 9.87
CA LEU A 31 -12.23 -16.14 9.12
C LEU A 31 -11.82 -14.66 9.18
N PHE A 32 -11.06 -14.27 10.20
CA PHE A 32 -10.56 -12.92 10.42
C PHE A 32 -9.08 -12.75 10.04
N ALA A 33 -8.54 -13.62 9.17
CA ALA A 33 -7.15 -13.53 8.69
C ALA A 33 -6.78 -12.13 8.17
N PHE A 34 -7.74 -11.42 7.56
CA PHE A 34 -7.56 -10.05 7.08
C PHE A 34 -7.21 -9.03 8.18
N LEU A 35 -7.46 -9.31 9.46
CA LEU A 35 -7.02 -8.44 10.57
C LEU A 35 -5.51 -8.55 10.82
N PHE A 36 -4.91 -9.68 10.46
CA PHE A 36 -3.48 -9.96 10.69
C PHE A 36 -2.63 -9.64 9.45
N GLU A 37 -3.16 -9.91 8.25
CA GLU A 37 -2.47 -9.70 6.98
C GLU A 37 -2.59 -8.25 6.48
N ARG A 38 -1.76 -7.35 7.01
CA ARG A 38 -1.85 -5.89 6.75
C ARG A 38 -1.74 -5.46 5.28
N PHE A 39 -1.10 -6.28 4.44
CA PHE A 39 -0.89 -5.98 3.01
C PHE A 39 -1.88 -6.69 2.09
N SER A 40 -2.80 -7.49 2.63
CA SER A 40 -3.83 -8.15 1.84
C SER A 40 -4.83 -7.13 1.28
N SER A 41 -5.37 -7.40 0.09
CA SER A 41 -6.46 -6.60 -0.48
C SER A 41 -7.65 -6.49 0.47
N ASP A 42 -7.89 -7.54 1.26
CA ASP A 42 -8.99 -7.62 2.21
C ASP A 42 -8.77 -6.70 3.41
N HIS A 43 -7.53 -6.57 3.89
CA HIS A 43 -7.17 -5.62 4.94
C HIS A 43 -7.27 -4.16 4.46
N ILE A 44 -6.81 -3.89 3.24
CA ILE A 44 -6.91 -2.56 2.63
C ILE A 44 -8.38 -2.15 2.49
N TYR A 45 -9.24 -3.07 2.03
CA TYR A 45 -10.68 -2.87 1.96
C TYR A 45 -11.30 -2.65 3.34
N TYR A 46 -10.95 -3.46 4.34
CA TYR A 46 -11.41 -3.31 5.72
C TYR A 46 -11.08 -1.90 6.28
N ARG A 47 -9.83 -1.45 6.15
CA ARG A 47 -9.37 -0.14 6.63
C ARG A 47 -10.10 1.01 5.97
N TRP A 48 -10.29 0.92 4.66
CA TRP A 48 -11.11 1.88 3.91
C TRP A 48 -12.56 1.87 4.41
N ARG A 49 -13.15 0.69 4.60
CA ARG A 49 -14.55 0.53 5.01
C ARG A 49 -14.82 1.10 6.40
N VAL A 50 -13.92 0.87 7.36
CA VAL A 50 -14.00 1.47 8.70
C VAL A 50 -14.01 2.99 8.60
N TYR A 51 -13.09 3.57 7.82
CA TYR A 51 -13.04 5.02 7.65
C TYR A 51 -14.31 5.57 6.99
N SER A 52 -14.77 4.94 5.90
CA SER A 52 -15.97 5.34 5.18
C SER A 52 -17.19 5.40 6.12
N ILE A 53 -17.36 4.39 6.97
CA ILE A 53 -18.45 4.36 7.96
C ILE A 53 -18.28 5.47 9.02
N ILE A 54 -17.06 5.73 9.50
CA ILE A 54 -16.78 6.81 10.45
C ILE A 54 -17.10 8.20 9.85
N GLN A 55 -16.92 8.37 8.54
CA GLN A 55 -17.30 9.61 7.83
C GLN A 55 -18.80 9.75 7.59
N GLY A 56 -19.60 8.72 7.91
CA GLY A 56 -21.06 8.73 7.74
C GLY A 56 -21.55 8.09 6.43
N ASP A 57 -20.69 7.41 5.68
CA ASP A 57 -21.11 6.67 4.49
C ASP A 57 -21.92 5.43 4.85
N SER A 58 -22.87 5.08 3.98
CA SER A 58 -23.68 3.87 4.10
C SER A 58 -23.03 2.66 3.41
N LEU A 59 -23.47 1.45 3.75
CA LEU A 59 -22.99 0.22 3.11
C LEU A 59 -23.20 0.22 1.59
N ASP A 60 -24.30 0.80 1.12
CA ASP A 60 -24.67 0.84 -0.30
C ASP A 60 -24.30 2.15 -1.02
N ASN A 61 -23.97 3.20 -0.27
CA ASN A 61 -23.69 4.53 -0.82
C ASN A 61 -22.51 5.17 -0.08
N TRP A 62 -21.38 5.29 -0.78
CA TRP A 62 -20.14 5.84 -0.26
C TRP A 62 -19.50 6.81 -1.26
N GLU A 63 -18.68 7.73 -0.76
CA GLU A 63 -17.95 8.66 -1.62
C GLU A 63 -16.94 7.94 -2.51
N LYS A 64 -16.96 8.27 -3.81
CA LYS A 64 -16.07 7.68 -4.83
C LYS A 64 -14.76 8.44 -5.00
N ILE A 65 -14.54 9.45 -4.18
CA ILE A 65 -13.37 10.32 -4.25
C ILE A 65 -12.24 9.64 -3.47
N PRO A 66 -11.06 9.43 -4.08
CA PRO A 66 -9.89 8.97 -3.36
C PRO A 66 -9.55 9.88 -2.18
N PHE A 67 -9.29 9.32 -1.01
CA PHE A 67 -8.98 10.10 0.20
C PHE A 67 -7.79 9.52 0.98
N LYS A 68 -7.24 10.33 1.89
CA LYS A 68 -6.18 9.92 2.81
C LYS A 68 -6.71 9.90 4.24
N ILE A 69 -6.49 8.79 4.94
CA ILE A 69 -6.87 8.68 6.36
C ILE A 69 -5.97 9.53 7.26
N PHE A 70 -4.70 9.70 6.87
CA PHE A 70 -3.70 10.52 7.59
C PHE A 70 -3.02 11.49 6.63
N LYS A 71 -2.56 12.65 7.11
CA LYS A 71 -1.91 13.68 6.27
C LYS A 71 -0.71 13.16 5.46
N SER A 72 0.00 12.16 5.98
CA SER A 72 1.11 11.45 5.31
C SER A 72 0.82 9.96 5.06
N GLY A 73 -0.46 9.57 5.01
CA GLY A 73 -0.89 8.18 4.89
C GLY A 73 -1.19 7.73 3.46
N LEU A 74 -1.46 6.43 3.35
CA LEU A 74 -1.95 5.75 2.14
C LEU A 74 -3.13 6.50 1.49
N MET A 75 -3.12 6.59 0.16
CA MET A 75 -4.27 7.01 -0.64
C MET A 75 -5.21 5.83 -0.81
N TYR A 76 -6.42 5.93 -0.29
CA TYR A 76 -7.43 4.88 -0.40
C TYR A 76 -8.34 5.17 -1.58
N ASN A 77 -8.38 4.24 -2.53
CA ASN A 77 -9.32 4.29 -3.64
C ASN A 77 -10.57 3.48 -3.29
N PRO A 78 -11.74 4.11 -3.11
CA PRO A 78 -12.98 3.40 -2.88
C PRO A 78 -13.28 2.46 -4.06
N PRO A 79 -13.70 1.20 -3.82
CA PRO A 79 -14.02 0.27 -4.89
C PRO A 79 -15.15 0.83 -5.77
N SER A 80 -14.97 0.78 -7.08
CA SER A 80 -15.99 1.22 -8.04
C SER A 80 -17.10 0.16 -8.12
N ASN A 81 -18.15 0.32 -7.31
CA ASN A 81 -19.40 -0.46 -7.33
C ASN A 81 -19.24 -1.99 -7.55
N TYR A 82 -18.55 -2.70 -6.66
CA TYR A 82 -18.34 -4.16 -6.82
C TYR A 82 -19.61 -5.02 -6.53
N ILE A 83 -20.76 -4.42 -6.18
CA ILE A 83 -21.95 -5.19 -5.76
C ILE A 83 -22.91 -5.54 -6.92
N LYS A 84 -22.78 -4.96 -8.13
CA LYS A 84 -23.79 -5.20 -9.20
C LYS A 84 -23.51 -6.32 -10.20
N ASN A 85 -22.30 -6.85 -10.34
CA ASN A 85 -21.98 -7.78 -11.44
C ASN A 85 -21.48 -9.17 -10.98
N LYS A 86 -22.27 -9.87 -10.15
CA LYS A 86 -22.06 -11.33 -9.93
C LYS A 86 -23.27 -12.20 -10.26
N LYS A 87 -24.21 -11.69 -11.07
CA LYS A 87 -25.36 -12.46 -11.56
C LYS A 87 -25.50 -12.58 -13.08
N SER A 88 -24.55 -12.13 -13.90
CA SER A 88 -24.59 -12.41 -15.34
C SER A 88 -23.27 -12.98 -15.86
N ASN A 89 -23.33 -14.28 -16.12
CA ASN A 89 -22.77 -14.95 -17.28
C ASN A 89 -21.26 -15.25 -17.33
N ARG A 90 -21.03 -16.56 -17.26
CA ARG A 90 -19.94 -17.33 -17.85
C ARG A 90 -19.71 -16.92 -19.33
N ILE A 91 -18.43 -16.94 -19.73
CA ILE A 91 -17.86 -16.99 -21.10
C ILE A 91 -17.92 -15.68 -21.92
N SER A 92 -16.74 -15.09 -22.17
CA SER A 92 -16.30 -14.73 -23.54
C SER A 92 -14.82 -14.37 -23.55
N GLU A 93 -14.05 -15.14 -24.29
CA GLU A 93 -12.69 -14.83 -24.75
C GLU A 93 -12.69 -13.68 -25.78
N MET A 94 -11.47 -13.23 -26.11
CA MET A 94 -11.04 -12.50 -27.31
C MET A 94 -11.13 -10.95 -27.35
N ILE A 95 -9.93 -10.36 -27.45
CA ILE A 95 -9.49 -8.99 -27.81
C ILE A 95 -9.47 -8.85 -29.37
N PRO A 96 -9.23 -7.69 -30.08
CA PRO A 96 -9.14 -6.23 -29.77
C PRO A 96 -10.02 -5.35 -30.72
N HIS A 97 -10.00 -4.00 -30.58
CA HIS A 97 -9.84 -2.97 -31.66
C HIS A 97 -9.98 -1.56 -31.01
N ARG A 98 -8.90 -0.89 -30.58
CA ARG A 98 -8.06 0.10 -31.29
C ARG A 98 -8.82 1.25 -31.98
N PHE A 99 -8.71 2.46 -31.41
CA PHE A 99 -8.40 3.68 -32.17
C PHE A 99 -7.22 4.40 -31.52
N ASN A 100 -6.28 4.78 -32.38
CA ASN A 100 -4.91 5.22 -32.11
C ASN A 100 -4.71 6.55 -32.83
N THR A 101 -4.20 7.57 -32.13
CA THR A 101 -3.41 8.75 -32.59
C THR A 101 -3.24 9.62 -31.34
N TYR A 102 -2.09 9.83 -30.68
CA TYR A 102 -0.72 9.98 -31.12
C TYR A 102 0.24 9.18 -30.23
N SER A 103 1.27 8.65 -30.88
CA SER A 103 2.25 7.68 -30.42
C SER A 103 3.50 8.32 -29.80
N HIS A 104 3.66 8.19 -28.49
CA HIS A 104 4.90 7.89 -27.73
C HIS A 104 4.54 8.10 -26.24
N PHE A 105 3.92 7.16 -25.54
CA PHE A 105 4.47 6.51 -24.32
C PHE A 105 3.31 5.80 -23.57
N LYS A 106 2.47 5.03 -24.29
CA LYS A 106 1.36 4.28 -23.68
C LYS A 106 1.65 2.78 -23.64
N THR A 107 2.47 2.38 -22.67
CA THR A 107 2.51 1.01 -22.12
C THR A 107 2.93 1.04 -20.65
N PHE A 108 2.10 1.65 -19.78
CA PHE A 108 2.21 1.44 -18.32
C PHE A 108 0.85 1.28 -17.62
N SER A 109 -0.22 1.01 -18.38
CA SER A 109 -1.49 0.58 -17.81
C SER A 109 -1.47 -0.94 -17.60
N ARG A 110 -0.81 -1.37 -16.52
CA ARG A 110 -0.97 -2.62 -15.73
C ARG A 110 0.35 -2.97 -15.02
N ILE A 111 0.87 -2.06 -14.21
CA ILE A 111 1.71 -2.50 -13.09
C ILE A 111 0.89 -2.20 -11.85
N ASN A 112 0.63 -3.24 -11.05
CA ASN A 112 0.24 -3.10 -9.65
C ASN A 112 1.44 -2.51 -8.87
N GLN A 113 1.97 -1.36 -9.31
CA GLN A 113 2.98 -0.56 -8.65
C GLN A 113 2.23 0.29 -7.63
N SER A 114 1.73 -0.36 -6.57
CA SER A 114 1.21 0.40 -5.43
C SER A 114 2.36 1.15 -4.72
N GLY A 115 3.62 0.78 -4.96
CA GLY A 115 4.77 1.30 -4.20
C GLY A 115 4.81 0.76 -2.77
N TYR A 116 3.88 -0.14 -2.41
CA TYR A 116 3.68 -0.70 -1.07
C TYR A 116 3.97 -2.21 -1.00
N SER A 117 4.64 -2.77 -2.01
CA SER A 117 5.09 -4.16 -1.90
C SER A 117 6.21 -4.22 -0.87
N PRO A 118 6.12 -5.07 0.17
CA PRO A 118 7.18 -5.13 1.18
C PRO A 118 8.50 -5.58 0.55
N LEU A 119 9.60 -4.97 0.98
CA LEU A 119 10.93 -5.31 0.49
C LEU A 119 11.36 -6.63 1.15
N SER A 120 11.72 -7.62 0.34
CA SER A 120 12.29 -8.87 0.86
C SER A 120 13.56 -8.58 1.67
N PHE A 121 13.83 -9.39 2.70
CA PHE A 121 14.97 -9.23 3.60
C PHE A 121 16.30 -9.06 2.84
N ASP A 122 16.57 -9.92 1.85
CA ASP A 122 17.80 -9.86 1.04
C ASP A 122 17.90 -8.55 0.23
N LYS A 123 16.76 -8.07 -0.28
CA LYS A 123 16.69 -6.82 -1.05
C LYS A 123 16.92 -5.60 -0.14
N ARG A 124 16.48 -5.68 1.11
CA ARG A 124 16.68 -4.65 2.13
C ARG A 124 18.13 -4.57 2.57
N GLU A 125 18.74 -5.69 2.94
CA GLU A 125 20.15 -5.74 3.35
C GLU A 125 21.05 -5.19 2.24
N LYS A 126 20.76 -5.54 0.98
CA LYS A 126 21.47 -5.01 -0.19
C LYS A 126 21.28 -3.51 -0.38
N LEU A 127 20.09 -2.96 -0.10
CA LEU A 127 19.85 -1.51 -0.15
C LEU A 127 20.67 -0.80 0.93
N GLU A 128 20.64 -1.29 2.16
CA GLU A 128 21.40 -0.72 3.28
C GLU A 128 22.91 -0.79 3.03
N PHE A 129 23.41 -1.87 2.42
CA PHE A 129 24.80 -1.98 1.98
C PHE A 129 25.15 -0.95 0.89
N LEU A 130 24.25 -0.75 -0.09
CA LEU A 130 24.46 0.25 -1.14
C LEU A 130 24.48 1.67 -0.57
N LEU A 131 23.62 1.98 0.41
CA LEU A 131 23.55 3.29 1.05
C LEU A 131 24.80 3.55 1.90
N LYS A 132 25.19 2.61 2.77
CA LYS A 132 26.40 2.73 3.62
C LYS A 132 27.70 2.89 2.83
N ASN A 133 27.79 2.23 1.68
CA ASN A 133 28.97 2.32 0.81
C ASN A 133 28.84 3.36 -0.30
N SER A 134 27.74 4.13 -0.33
CA SER A 134 27.57 5.18 -1.32
C SER A 134 28.47 6.36 -0.97
N SER A 135 29.38 6.70 -1.89
CA SER A 135 30.17 7.93 -1.79
C SER A 135 29.54 9.04 -2.62
N LEU A 136 30.04 10.28 -2.48
CA LEU A 136 29.67 11.42 -3.34
C LEU A 136 30.08 11.23 -4.82
N ARG A 137 30.71 10.10 -5.17
CA ARG A 137 31.03 9.76 -6.55
C ARG A 137 29.76 9.44 -7.33
N ARG A 138 29.70 9.99 -8.54
CA ARG A 138 28.58 9.81 -9.47
C ARG A 138 28.28 8.32 -9.76
N SER A 139 29.29 7.45 -9.80
CA SER A 139 29.13 6.01 -10.04
C SER A 139 28.28 5.34 -8.97
N ASP A 140 28.53 5.67 -7.71
CA ASP A 140 27.94 4.98 -6.57
C ASP A 140 26.49 5.43 -6.39
N ILE A 141 26.25 6.73 -6.57
CA ILE A 141 24.92 7.32 -6.62
C ILE A 141 24.10 6.71 -7.77
N CYS A 142 24.68 6.58 -8.98
CA CYS A 142 23.98 5.97 -10.11
C CYS A 142 23.60 4.51 -9.82
N ASN A 143 24.51 3.74 -9.22
CA ASN A 143 24.24 2.35 -8.86
C ASN A 143 23.09 2.23 -7.85
N ALA A 144 23.08 3.09 -6.82
CA ALA A 144 21.99 3.14 -5.84
C ALA A 144 20.66 3.57 -6.48
N MET A 145 20.67 4.61 -7.33
CA MET A 145 19.48 5.08 -8.04
C MET A 145 18.88 4.00 -8.96
N ILE A 146 19.71 3.31 -9.73
CA ILE A 146 19.28 2.20 -10.59
C ILE A 146 18.64 1.09 -9.74
N TYR A 147 19.26 0.76 -8.60
CA TYR A 147 18.72 -0.24 -7.70
C TYR A 147 17.33 0.15 -7.18
N ILE A 148 17.15 1.40 -6.76
CA ILE A 148 15.86 1.92 -6.27
C ILE A 148 14.80 1.91 -7.37
N ILE A 149 15.13 2.34 -8.59
CA ILE A 149 14.20 2.35 -9.73
C ILE A 149 13.73 0.93 -10.06
N ASN A 150 14.65 -0.04 -10.06
CA ASN A 150 14.34 -1.45 -10.31
C ASN A 150 13.46 -2.08 -9.22
N HIS A 151 13.42 -1.48 -8.02
CA HIS A 151 12.61 -1.94 -6.89
C HIS A 151 11.51 -0.94 -6.52
N SER A 152 11.07 -0.11 -7.48
CA SER A 152 10.03 0.92 -7.28
C SER A 152 8.68 0.38 -6.79
N GLU A 153 8.44 -0.93 -6.92
CA GLU A 153 7.30 -1.63 -6.31
C GLU A 153 7.26 -1.52 -4.77
N SER A 154 8.42 -1.30 -4.13
CA SER A 154 8.63 -1.17 -2.68
C SER A 154 9.00 0.26 -2.26
N ALA A 155 8.62 1.26 -3.05
CA ALA A 155 9.01 2.66 -2.84
C ALA A 155 8.77 3.17 -1.41
N TYR A 156 7.67 2.77 -0.76
CA TYR A 156 7.35 3.16 0.61
C TYR A 156 8.43 2.76 1.63
N GLU A 157 8.83 1.49 1.65
CA GLU A 157 9.89 1.03 2.56
C GLU A 157 11.25 1.60 2.17
N ILE A 158 11.53 1.72 0.87
CA ILE A 158 12.78 2.31 0.37
C ILE A 158 12.91 3.77 0.86
N THR A 159 11.83 4.55 0.84
CA THR A 159 11.85 5.93 1.33
C THR A 159 12.07 6.01 2.83
N ASP A 160 11.45 5.13 3.63
CA ASP A 160 11.64 5.11 5.08
C ASP A 160 13.09 4.74 5.45
N ILE A 161 13.70 3.80 4.73
CA ILE A 161 15.11 3.42 4.93
C ILE A 161 16.04 4.60 4.59
N ILE A 162 15.80 5.30 3.48
CA ILE A 162 16.60 6.47 3.08
C ILE A 162 16.48 7.59 4.12
N ILE A 163 15.26 7.88 4.60
CA ILE A 163 15.04 8.91 5.63
C ILE A 163 15.76 8.54 6.92
N SER A 164 15.64 7.28 7.35
CA SER A 164 16.31 6.78 8.56
C SER A 164 17.82 6.95 8.45
N HIS A 165 18.40 6.60 7.30
CA HIS A 165 19.83 6.74 7.05
C HIS A 165 20.30 8.20 7.06
N ILE A 166 19.55 9.12 6.44
CA ILE A 166 19.86 10.55 6.45
C ILE A 166 19.81 11.13 7.87
N LEU A 167 18.86 10.68 8.69
CA LEU A 167 18.71 11.15 10.07
C LEU A 167 19.78 10.56 11.01
N GLU A 168 20.19 9.32 10.80
CA GLU A 168 21.33 8.71 11.49
C GLU A 168 22.63 9.47 11.16
N ASP A 169 22.92 9.71 9.88
CA ASP A 169 24.10 10.47 9.47
C ASP A 169 24.07 11.90 10.03
N ALA A 170 22.91 12.56 10.07
CA ALA A 170 22.74 13.92 10.63
C ALA A 170 23.06 14.01 12.13
N SER A 171 22.92 12.91 12.87
CA SER A 171 23.24 12.86 14.29
C SER A 171 24.75 12.85 14.57
N ASP A 172 25.56 12.30 13.65
CA ASP A 172 27.02 12.32 13.73
C ASP A 172 27.64 13.68 13.35
N ILE A 173 26.96 14.50 12.53
CA ILE A 173 27.44 15.82 12.11
C ILE A 173 27.39 16.87 13.25
N ASN A 174 26.66 16.58 14.34
CA ASN A 174 26.64 17.44 15.53
C ASN A 174 27.78 17.16 16.52
N ALA A 175 28.68 16.20 16.24
CA ALA A 175 29.95 16.09 16.94
C ALA A 175 30.89 17.20 16.46
N LYS A 176 30.72 18.38 17.05
CA LYS A 176 31.58 19.55 16.83
C LYS A 176 33.03 19.16 17.10
N VAL A 177 33.81 19.14 16.03
CA VAL A 177 35.29 19.16 16.04
C VAL A 177 35.75 20.23 17.02
N VAL A 178 36.58 19.81 17.99
CA VAL A 178 37.29 20.66 18.96
C VAL A 178 38.18 21.67 18.23
#